data_AF-A0A6L2JJ02-F1
#
_entry.id   AF-A0A6L2JJ02-F1
#
_cell.length_a   1.000
_cell.length_b   1.000
_cell.length_c   1.000
_cell.angle_alpha   90.00
_cell.angle_beta   90.00
_cell.angle_gamma   90.00
#
_symmetry.space_group_name_H-M   'P 1'
#
loop_
_entity.id
_entity.type
_entity.pdbx_description
1 polymer ?
#
loop_
_entity_poly.entity_id
_entity_poly.type
_entity_poly.pdbx_seq_one_letter_code
_entity_poly.pdbx_strand_id
1 'polypeptide(L)'
;MRTLSLLLVLSLTYTTIIPQSTQHPNDESCLTHLFQSFKPNTNLKNTAFSNPCSDFTSNIPGATCNNGRIYKLSLQNLNLVGPISPFISNCTNLQSLDLSNNSITGNIPVDFKYLVNLAVLNLSSNHINGNIPPELANCNYLNVIDLHGNVLSGNIPFQLGSLVRLSVFDVSYNKLSGVIPESVGRKFNVSWFVGNKDLYGYPLSSTRKIGGSLSIVMIVCVGLGSGLLSLVLSFSVVCVWLRLSDVKRENHQQGSYADRCRFRQMRIQTDVDSVRCGLKQIQMQIQTDADRCKAQNHTIMEMNESMQTTSDNRQSSKFRQQIQTDISRTEVDEEKIQTTDLDRQQQRVRT
;
A
#
# COMPACT_ATOMS: atom_id res chain seq x y z
N MET A 1 -97.28 36.82 34.17
CA MET A 1 -96.17 36.58 33.20
C MET A 1 -94.95 36.00 33.92
N ARG A 2 -95.07 34.81 34.54
CA ARG A 2 -93.97 34.16 35.30
C ARG A 2 -93.84 32.66 35.01
N THR A 3 -94.32 32.19 33.86
CA THR A 3 -94.27 30.78 33.47
C THR A 3 -93.62 30.53 32.11
N LEU A 4 -93.18 31.57 31.38
CA LEU A 4 -92.49 31.41 30.09
C LEU A 4 -90.96 31.42 30.15
N SER A 5 -90.35 31.84 31.26
CA SER A 5 -88.88 31.93 31.36
C SER A 5 -88.18 30.64 31.81
N LEU A 6 -88.93 29.59 32.18
CA LEU A 6 -88.32 28.31 32.60
C LEU A 6 -88.19 27.26 31.49
N LEU A 7 -88.88 27.44 30.36
CA LEU A 7 -88.84 26.47 29.25
C LEU A 7 -87.72 26.74 28.24
N LEU A 8 -87.07 27.90 28.29
CA LEU A 8 -85.95 28.23 27.39
C LEU A 8 -84.55 27.89 27.94
N VAL A 9 -84.47 27.42 29.19
CA VAL A 9 -83.18 27.05 29.85
C VAL A 9 -82.95 25.52 29.84
N LEU A 10 -83.95 24.74 29.43
CA LEU A 10 -83.83 23.27 29.28
C LEU A 10 -83.33 22.82 27.90
N SER A 11 -82.94 23.74 27.01
CA SER A 11 -82.30 23.45 25.72
C SER A 11 -80.76 23.49 25.77
N LEU A 12 -80.16 23.55 26.96
CA LEU A 12 -78.72 23.41 27.12
C LEU A 12 -78.33 21.92 27.18
N THR A 13 -77.71 21.50 26.08
CA THR A 13 -76.78 20.37 25.97
C THR A 13 -77.37 18.97 26.20
N TYR A 14 -78.27 18.56 25.32
CA TYR A 14 -78.17 17.19 24.78
C TYR A 14 -77.09 17.20 23.68
N THR A 15 -75.86 17.55 24.06
CA THR A 15 -74.72 17.04 23.31
C THR A 15 -74.73 15.57 23.59
N THR A 16 -75.13 14.78 22.60
CA THR A 16 -74.79 13.37 22.56
C THR A 16 -73.33 13.28 22.99
N ILE A 17 -73.08 12.62 24.12
CA ILE A 17 -71.75 12.13 24.43
C ILE A 17 -71.51 11.08 23.36
N ILE A 18 -71.00 11.52 22.20
CA ILE A 18 -70.27 10.64 21.30
C ILE A 18 -69.15 10.11 22.22
N PRO A 19 -69.04 8.79 22.43
CA PRO A 19 -67.87 8.26 23.12
C PRO A 19 -66.69 8.85 22.39
N GLN A 20 -65.83 9.61 23.08
CA GLN A 20 -64.56 10.03 22.49
C GLN A 20 -63.94 8.75 21.96
N SER A 21 -63.89 8.66 20.63
CA SER A 21 -63.13 7.61 19.99
C SER A 21 -61.74 7.74 20.58
N THR A 22 -61.22 6.66 21.16
CA THR A 22 -59.92 6.66 21.83
C THR A 22 -58.87 6.78 20.73
N GLN A 23 -58.73 7.98 20.17
CA GLN A 23 -57.76 8.33 19.17
C GLN A 23 -56.41 8.35 19.86
N HIS A 24 -55.66 7.25 19.71
CA HIS A 24 -54.32 7.16 20.24
C HIS A 24 -53.33 7.58 19.14
N PRO A 25 -52.73 8.78 19.24
CA PRO A 25 -51.95 9.39 18.15
C PRO A 25 -50.74 8.52 17.71
N ASN A 26 -50.27 7.63 18.59
CA ASN A 26 -49.11 6.80 18.34
C ASN A 26 -49.40 5.60 17.42
N ASP A 27 -50.61 5.00 17.50
CA ASP A 27 -50.96 3.82 16.69
C ASP A 27 -51.23 4.21 15.23
N GLU A 28 -51.90 5.35 15.02
CA GLU A 28 -52.15 5.91 13.69
C GLU A 28 -50.85 6.29 12.96
N SER A 29 -49.96 6.99 13.66
CA SER A 29 -48.65 7.39 13.13
C SER A 29 -47.78 6.17 12.80
N CYS A 30 -47.70 5.21 13.73
CA CYS A 30 -46.98 3.94 13.56
C CYS A 30 -47.40 3.21 12.28
N LEU A 31 -48.70 2.99 12.09
CA LEU A 31 -49.22 2.30 10.91
C LEU A 31 -48.99 3.10 9.62
N THR A 32 -49.26 4.40 9.64
CA THR A 32 -49.09 5.26 8.47
C THR A 32 -47.65 5.21 7.96
N HIS A 33 -46.67 5.32 8.86
CA HIS A 33 -45.26 5.21 8.49
C HIS A 33 -44.84 3.80 8.07
N LEU A 34 -45.41 2.75 8.67
CA LEU A 34 -45.17 1.37 8.24
C LEU A 34 -45.66 1.17 6.80
N PHE A 35 -46.91 1.54 6.50
CA PHE A 35 -47.45 1.33 5.16
C PHE A 35 -46.77 2.22 4.10
N GLN A 36 -46.38 3.45 4.44
CA GLN A 36 -45.58 4.31 3.57
C GLN A 36 -44.18 3.75 3.28
N SER A 37 -43.62 2.93 4.17
CA SER A 37 -42.32 2.29 3.94
C SER A 37 -42.38 1.17 2.91
N PHE A 38 -43.57 0.61 2.65
CA PHE A 38 -43.77 -0.37 1.59
C PHE A 38 -44.09 0.31 0.25
N LYS A 39 -43.57 -0.27 -0.83
CA LYS A 39 -43.90 0.16 -2.19
C LYS A 39 -45.41 0.04 -2.42
N PRO A 40 -46.02 0.96 -3.20
CA PRO A 40 -47.43 0.89 -3.53
C PRO A 40 -47.78 -0.46 -4.16
N ASN A 41 -48.52 -1.29 -3.42
CA ASN A 41 -48.92 -2.61 -3.85
C ASN A 41 -50.43 -2.60 -4.13
N THR A 42 -50.87 -3.24 -5.21
CA THR A 42 -52.28 -3.41 -5.58
C THR A 42 -53.14 -4.02 -4.47
N ASN A 43 -52.55 -4.78 -3.54
CA ASN A 43 -53.25 -5.40 -2.40
C ASN A 43 -53.52 -4.44 -1.23
N LEU A 44 -52.89 -3.26 -1.20
CA LEU A 44 -53.11 -2.21 -0.20
C LEU A 44 -53.83 -0.98 -0.78
N LYS A 45 -54.20 -1.01 -2.08
CA LYS A 45 -54.88 0.10 -2.77
C LYS A 45 -56.38 0.15 -2.42
N ASN A 46 -56.73 0.62 -1.22
CA ASN A 46 -57.96 1.41 -0.96
C ASN A 46 -58.21 1.78 0.51
N THR A 47 -57.28 1.53 1.44
CA THR A 47 -57.54 1.86 2.84
C THR A 47 -57.22 3.33 3.09
N ALA A 48 -58.25 4.17 3.14
CA ALA A 48 -58.14 5.43 3.88
C ALA A 48 -57.75 5.06 5.32
N PHE A 49 -56.56 5.47 5.75
CA PHE A 49 -56.01 5.09 7.04
C PHE A 49 -56.66 5.94 8.14
N SER A 50 -57.84 5.55 8.61
CA SER A 50 -58.33 5.96 9.92
C SER A 50 -57.87 4.94 10.97
N ASN A 51 -57.68 5.39 12.22
CA ASN A 51 -57.31 4.52 13.34
C ASN A 51 -58.27 3.29 13.39
N PRO A 52 -57.78 2.04 13.25
CA PRO A 52 -58.62 0.84 13.20
C PRO A 52 -59.41 0.61 14.49
N CYS A 53 -59.02 1.28 15.57
CA CYS A 53 -59.56 1.08 16.89
C CYS A 53 -60.52 2.18 17.35
N SER A 54 -60.82 3.18 16.50
CA SER A 54 -61.68 4.33 16.84
C SER A 54 -63.08 4.29 16.21
N ASP A 55 -63.27 3.59 15.09
CA ASP A 55 -64.57 3.47 14.41
C ASP A 55 -64.71 2.07 13.77
N PHE A 56 -65.93 1.55 13.72
CA PHE A 56 -66.31 0.26 13.10
C PHE A 56 -65.97 0.14 11.58
N THR A 57 -65.18 1.06 11.00
CA THR A 57 -65.02 1.25 9.56
C THR A 57 -63.57 1.31 9.03
N SER A 58 -62.53 1.27 9.86
CA SER A 58 -61.14 1.10 9.39
C SER A 58 -60.70 -0.35 9.49
N ASN A 59 -61.18 -1.16 8.55
CA ASN A 59 -60.79 -2.55 8.41
C ASN A 59 -59.40 -2.64 7.75
N ILE A 60 -58.35 -2.22 8.48
CA ILE A 60 -56.96 -2.44 8.03
C ILE A 60 -56.75 -3.95 8.02
N PRO A 61 -56.44 -4.57 6.86
CA PRO A 61 -56.26 -6.01 6.79
C PRO A 61 -55.24 -6.47 7.82
N GLY A 62 -55.67 -7.37 8.71
CA GLY A 62 -54.78 -8.01 9.68
C GLY A 62 -54.48 -7.23 10.95
N ALA A 63 -54.96 -6.00 11.14
CA ALA A 63 -54.86 -5.31 12.42
C ALA A 63 -55.98 -5.78 13.37
N THR A 64 -55.66 -6.00 14.64
CA THR A 64 -56.63 -6.32 15.69
C THR A 64 -56.44 -5.41 16.89
N CYS A 65 -57.55 -4.89 17.38
CA CYS A 65 -57.60 -3.92 18.48
C CYS A 65 -58.02 -4.57 19.80
N ASN A 66 -57.45 -4.10 20.89
CA ASN A 66 -57.87 -4.38 22.26
C ASN A 66 -57.84 -3.07 23.04
N ASN A 67 -58.95 -2.71 23.70
CA ASN A 67 -59.11 -1.44 24.42
C ASN A 67 -58.70 -0.20 23.61
N GLY A 68 -59.11 -0.12 22.34
CA GLY A 68 -58.81 1.06 21.51
C GLY A 68 -57.36 1.15 21.01
N ARG A 69 -56.52 0.13 21.26
CA ARG A 69 -55.11 0.06 20.83
C ARG A 69 -54.86 -1.17 19.97
N ILE A 70 -53.95 -1.05 19.02
CA ILE A 70 -53.51 -2.19 18.22
C ILE A 70 -52.64 -3.08 19.10
N TYR A 71 -52.99 -4.36 19.18
CA TYR A 71 -52.18 -5.36 19.89
C TYR A 71 -51.74 -6.51 18.99
N LYS A 72 -52.36 -6.70 17.83
CA LYS A 72 -51.93 -7.69 16.83
C LYS A 72 -51.96 -7.07 15.44
N LEU A 73 -50.91 -7.33 14.66
CA LEU A 73 -50.81 -6.94 13.26
C LEU A 73 -50.29 -8.13 12.45
N SER A 74 -51.08 -8.59 11.48
CA SER A 74 -50.81 -9.76 10.65
C SER A 74 -50.92 -9.43 9.17
N LEU A 75 -49.81 -9.16 8.51
CA LEU A 75 -49.72 -8.75 7.11
C LEU A 75 -49.01 -9.81 6.24
N GLN A 76 -49.20 -11.09 6.56
CA GLN A 76 -48.59 -12.21 5.83
C GLN A 76 -49.14 -12.36 4.40
N ASN A 77 -48.31 -12.85 3.46
CA ASN A 77 -48.73 -13.19 2.09
C ASN A 77 -49.34 -12.02 1.29
N LEU A 78 -48.89 -10.79 1.53
CA LEU A 78 -49.40 -9.59 0.84
C LEU A 78 -48.50 -9.10 -0.28
N ASN A 79 -47.37 -9.78 -0.55
CA ASN A 79 -46.33 -9.35 -1.49
C ASN A 79 -45.76 -7.96 -1.13
N LEU A 80 -45.63 -7.66 0.16
CA LEU A 80 -45.08 -6.39 0.62
C LEU A 80 -43.61 -6.27 0.23
N VAL A 81 -43.22 -5.15 -0.38
CA VAL A 81 -41.84 -4.87 -0.80
C VAL A 81 -41.40 -3.58 -0.15
N GLY A 82 -40.28 -3.59 0.57
CA GLY A 82 -39.73 -2.41 1.25
C GLY A 82 -39.21 -2.75 2.64
N PRO A 83 -38.57 -1.80 3.33
CA PRO A 83 -38.10 -1.99 4.69
C PRO A 83 -39.21 -1.91 5.74
N ILE A 84 -38.96 -2.45 6.92
CA ILE A 84 -39.81 -2.22 8.09
C ILE A 84 -39.47 -0.83 8.65
N SER A 85 -40.46 0.07 8.68
CA SER A 85 -40.28 1.39 9.29
C SER A 85 -40.00 1.28 10.80
N PRO A 86 -38.96 1.95 11.35
CA PRO A 86 -38.70 2.00 12.79
C PRO A 86 -39.88 2.52 13.63
N PHE A 87 -40.74 3.33 13.02
CA PHE A 87 -41.95 3.89 13.63
C PHE A 87 -42.97 2.83 14.06
N ILE A 88 -42.84 1.58 13.60
CA ILE A 88 -43.65 0.47 14.13
C ILE A 88 -43.54 0.33 15.65
N SER A 89 -42.42 0.81 16.22
CA SER A 89 -42.14 0.82 17.65
C SER A 89 -43.03 1.78 18.45
N ASN A 90 -43.74 2.70 17.79
CA ASN A 90 -44.73 3.58 18.42
C ASN A 90 -46.05 2.86 18.75
N CYS A 91 -46.31 1.70 18.12
CA CYS A 91 -47.41 0.81 18.48
C CYS A 91 -47.07 0.03 19.77
N THR A 92 -46.92 0.71 20.90
CA THR A 92 -46.36 0.14 22.14
C THR A 92 -47.20 -0.98 22.77
N ASN A 93 -48.48 -1.10 22.41
CA ASN A 93 -49.35 -2.18 22.87
C ASN A 93 -49.27 -3.45 21.99
N LEU A 94 -48.43 -3.44 20.95
CA LEU A 94 -48.27 -4.56 20.03
C LEU A 94 -47.69 -5.79 20.76
N GLN A 95 -48.44 -6.88 20.71
CA GLN A 95 -48.11 -8.19 21.27
C GLN A 95 -47.77 -9.21 20.19
N SER A 96 -48.30 -9.05 18.98
CA SER A 96 -48.06 -9.97 17.87
C SER A 96 -47.85 -9.19 16.58
N LEU A 97 -46.68 -9.39 15.97
CA LEU A 97 -46.33 -8.87 14.65
C LEU A 97 -46.00 -10.03 13.72
N ASP A 98 -46.82 -10.22 12.69
CA ASP A 98 -46.58 -11.20 11.63
C ASP A 98 -46.48 -10.49 10.29
N LEU A 99 -45.29 -10.52 9.70
CA LEU A 99 -44.98 -9.99 8.36
C LEU A 99 -44.44 -11.10 7.44
N SER A 100 -44.68 -12.36 7.78
CA SER A 100 -44.10 -13.51 7.09
C SER A 100 -44.55 -13.64 5.63
N ASN A 101 -43.78 -14.35 4.82
CA ASN A 101 -44.12 -14.66 3.43
C ASN A 101 -44.40 -13.39 2.60
N ASN A 102 -43.44 -12.47 2.61
CA ASN A 102 -43.47 -11.24 1.83
C ASN A 102 -42.13 -11.05 1.10
N SER A 103 -41.90 -9.87 0.54
CA SER A 103 -40.64 -9.46 -0.08
C SER A 103 -40.01 -8.28 0.66
N ILE A 104 -40.11 -8.29 2.00
CA ILE A 104 -39.57 -7.25 2.88
C ILE A 104 -38.04 -7.30 2.83
N THR A 105 -37.42 -6.13 2.76
CA THR A 105 -35.96 -5.94 2.63
C THR A 105 -35.41 -5.11 3.78
N GLY A 106 -34.09 -4.89 3.84
CA GLY A 106 -33.47 -4.05 4.88
C GLY A 106 -33.36 -4.76 6.22
N ASN A 107 -33.03 -4.01 7.26
CA ASN A 107 -32.68 -4.55 8.57
C ASN A 107 -33.88 -4.66 9.50
N ILE A 108 -33.78 -5.54 10.51
CA ILE A 108 -34.68 -5.51 11.67
C ILE A 108 -34.38 -4.22 12.46
N PRO A 109 -35.35 -3.32 12.68
CA PRO A 109 -35.13 -2.07 13.40
C PRO A 109 -34.70 -2.29 14.85
N VAL A 110 -33.67 -1.56 15.30
CA VAL A 110 -33.22 -1.56 16.70
C VAL A 110 -34.30 -1.05 17.66
N ASP A 111 -35.20 -0.22 17.16
CA ASP A 111 -36.31 0.38 17.91
C ASP A 111 -37.35 -0.64 18.38
N PHE A 112 -37.31 -1.89 17.88
CA PHE A 112 -38.17 -2.98 18.37
C PHE A 112 -38.04 -3.18 19.88
N LYS A 113 -36.92 -2.76 20.48
CA LYS A 113 -36.70 -2.72 21.93
C LYS A 113 -37.78 -1.96 22.72
N TYR A 114 -38.52 -1.06 22.08
CA TYR A 114 -39.62 -0.31 22.70
C TYR A 114 -40.95 -1.07 22.69
N LEU A 115 -41.06 -2.15 21.92
CA LEU A 115 -42.24 -3.03 21.89
C LEU A 115 -42.21 -4.01 23.07
N VAL A 116 -42.25 -3.47 24.29
CA VAL A 116 -42.06 -4.23 25.54
C VAL A 116 -43.10 -5.32 25.76
N ASN A 117 -44.27 -5.24 25.12
CA ASN A 117 -45.35 -6.21 25.19
C ASN A 117 -45.29 -7.28 24.10
N LEU A 118 -44.31 -7.21 23.18
CA LEU A 118 -44.22 -8.12 22.04
C LEU A 118 -43.96 -9.55 22.51
N ALA A 119 -44.86 -10.44 22.13
CA ALA A 119 -44.83 -11.86 22.44
C ALA A 119 -44.55 -12.72 21.21
N VAL A 120 -45.01 -12.29 20.03
CA VAL A 120 -44.82 -13.00 18.77
C VAL A 120 -44.22 -12.04 17.75
N LEU A 121 -43.05 -12.42 17.22
CA LEU A 121 -42.41 -11.77 16.09
C LEU A 121 -42.17 -12.81 15.00
N ASN A 122 -42.91 -12.72 13.89
CA ASN A 122 -42.74 -13.58 12.73
C ASN A 122 -42.37 -12.73 11.51
N LEU A 123 -41.12 -12.84 11.07
CA LEU A 123 -40.55 -12.16 9.90
C LEU A 123 -40.05 -13.16 8.86
N SER A 124 -40.43 -14.44 8.98
CA SER A 124 -39.93 -15.51 8.13
C SER A 124 -40.26 -15.35 6.65
N SER A 125 -39.49 -16.03 5.80
CA SER A 125 -39.71 -16.08 4.34
C SER A 125 -39.79 -14.68 3.72
N ASN A 126 -38.71 -13.91 3.89
CA ASN A 126 -38.55 -12.55 3.40
C ASN A 126 -37.11 -12.34 2.87
N HIS A 127 -36.76 -11.11 2.53
CA HIS A 127 -35.41 -10.72 2.07
C HIS A 127 -34.71 -9.79 3.08
N ILE A 128 -35.01 -9.95 4.37
CA ILE A 128 -34.43 -9.14 5.44
C ILE A 128 -32.94 -9.45 5.58
N ASN A 129 -32.13 -8.41 5.73
CA ASN A 129 -30.67 -8.49 5.78
C ASN A 129 -30.11 -7.78 7.03
N GLY A 130 -28.79 -7.67 7.12
CA GLY A 130 -28.12 -7.13 8.30
C GLY A 130 -28.09 -8.12 9.46
N ASN A 131 -27.90 -7.62 10.68
CA ASN A 131 -27.72 -8.43 11.88
C ASN A 131 -29.03 -8.55 12.66
N ILE A 132 -29.15 -9.61 13.46
CA ILE A 132 -30.19 -9.70 14.49
C ILE A 132 -29.83 -8.70 15.61
N PRO A 133 -30.67 -7.69 15.91
CA PRO A 133 -30.33 -6.69 16.92
C PRO A 133 -30.36 -7.31 18.32
N PRO A 134 -29.29 -7.16 19.13
CA PRO A 134 -29.27 -7.66 20.51
C PRO A 134 -30.36 -7.04 21.39
N GLU A 135 -30.84 -5.84 21.05
CA GLU A 135 -31.86 -5.11 21.77
C GLU A 135 -33.25 -5.78 21.72
N LEU A 136 -33.46 -6.78 20.85
CA LEU A 136 -34.65 -7.64 20.92
C LEU A 136 -34.75 -8.37 22.26
N ALA A 137 -33.64 -8.58 22.95
CA ALA A 137 -33.63 -9.15 24.30
C ALA A 137 -34.33 -8.25 25.34
N ASN A 138 -34.63 -6.98 25.02
CA ASN A 138 -35.39 -6.09 25.91
C ASN A 138 -36.90 -6.41 25.90
N CYS A 139 -37.39 -7.12 24.89
CA CYS A 139 -38.79 -7.52 24.79
C CYS A 139 -39.04 -8.80 25.61
N ASN A 140 -39.08 -8.66 26.93
CA ASN A 140 -39.14 -9.77 27.90
C ASN A 140 -40.35 -10.71 27.75
N TYR A 141 -41.39 -10.28 27.02
CA TYR A 141 -42.58 -11.07 26.75
C TYR A 141 -42.44 -11.98 25.53
N LEU A 142 -41.36 -11.87 24.75
CA LEU A 142 -41.15 -12.65 23.54
C LEU A 142 -41.18 -14.15 23.85
N ASN A 143 -42.10 -14.82 23.16
CA ASN A 143 -42.34 -16.26 23.19
C ASN A 143 -41.96 -16.89 21.85
N VAL A 144 -42.18 -16.16 20.75
CA VAL A 144 -41.89 -16.62 19.40
C VAL A 144 -41.08 -15.56 18.67
N ILE A 145 -39.92 -15.98 18.16
CA ILE A 145 -39.13 -15.25 17.19
C ILE A 145 -38.90 -16.21 16.02
N ASP A 146 -39.53 -15.92 14.88
CA ASP A 146 -39.32 -16.67 13.65
C ASP A 146 -38.75 -15.76 12.58
N LEU A 147 -37.49 -16.04 12.21
CA LEU A 147 -36.68 -15.31 11.24
C LEU A 147 -36.22 -16.24 10.10
N HIS A 148 -36.77 -17.45 10.00
CA HIS A 148 -36.29 -18.43 9.03
C HIS A 148 -36.44 -17.93 7.58
N GLY A 149 -35.59 -18.40 6.67
CA GLY A 149 -35.73 -18.08 5.24
C GLY A 149 -35.56 -16.58 4.95
N ASN A 150 -34.48 -15.99 5.44
CA ASN A 150 -34.10 -14.60 5.20
C ASN A 150 -32.64 -14.51 4.74
N VAL A 151 -32.09 -13.30 4.68
CA VAL A 151 -30.71 -13.02 4.28
C VAL A 151 -29.92 -12.40 5.44
N LEU A 152 -30.30 -12.70 6.68
CA LEU A 152 -29.65 -12.19 7.90
C LEU A 152 -28.21 -12.70 7.99
N SER A 153 -27.34 -11.88 8.55
CA SER A 153 -25.89 -12.08 8.59
C SER A 153 -25.31 -11.72 9.96
N GLY A 154 -24.03 -12.02 10.16
CA GLY A 154 -23.37 -11.82 11.44
C GLY A 154 -23.73 -12.90 12.48
N ASN A 155 -23.41 -12.62 13.74
CA ASN A 155 -23.53 -13.58 14.82
C ASN A 155 -24.93 -13.57 15.45
N ILE A 156 -25.34 -14.71 16.01
CA ILE A 156 -26.51 -14.78 16.89
C ILE A 156 -26.17 -14.05 18.20
N PRO A 157 -26.94 -13.04 18.63
CA PRO A 157 -26.69 -12.33 19.88
C PRO A 157 -26.91 -13.25 21.10
N PHE A 158 -25.93 -13.34 21.99
CA PHE A 158 -26.03 -14.14 23.21
C PHE A 158 -27.13 -13.64 24.17
N GLN A 159 -27.48 -12.36 24.06
CA GLN A 159 -28.51 -11.67 24.83
C GLN A 159 -29.88 -12.33 24.64
N LEU A 160 -30.18 -12.90 23.47
CA LEU A 160 -31.46 -13.58 23.23
C LEU A 160 -31.65 -14.81 24.12
N GLY A 161 -30.56 -15.37 24.66
CA GLY A 161 -30.63 -16.45 25.64
C GLY A 161 -31.19 -16.01 27.01
N SER A 162 -31.27 -14.71 27.31
CA SER A 162 -31.86 -14.21 28.56
C SER A 162 -33.39 -14.20 28.54
N LEU A 163 -34.02 -14.28 27.36
CA LEU A 163 -35.47 -14.23 27.19
C LEU A 163 -36.10 -15.50 27.74
N VAL A 164 -36.51 -15.50 29.02
CA VAL A 164 -37.00 -16.68 29.74
C VAL A 164 -38.21 -17.33 29.04
N ARG A 165 -39.10 -16.52 28.47
CA ARG A 165 -40.35 -16.97 27.83
C ARG A 165 -40.19 -17.46 26.40
N LEU A 166 -39.05 -17.20 25.76
CA LEU A 166 -38.83 -17.55 24.36
C LEU A 166 -38.86 -19.07 24.22
N SER A 167 -39.85 -19.62 23.51
CA SER A 167 -40.02 -21.04 23.27
C SER A 167 -39.72 -21.43 21.82
N VAL A 168 -39.98 -20.52 20.88
CA VAL A 168 -39.67 -20.69 19.45
C VAL A 168 -38.64 -19.64 19.04
N PHE A 169 -37.50 -20.10 18.54
CA PHE A 169 -36.44 -19.25 18.01
C PHE A 169 -35.88 -19.87 16.73
N ASP A 170 -36.54 -19.62 15.60
CA ASP A 170 -36.12 -20.15 14.30
C ASP A 170 -35.30 -19.11 13.53
N VAL A 171 -34.04 -19.43 13.27
CA VAL A 171 -33.11 -18.62 12.46
C VAL A 171 -32.53 -19.43 11.31
N SER A 172 -33.16 -20.54 10.97
CA SER A 172 -32.71 -21.44 9.92
C SER A 172 -32.75 -20.77 8.54
N TYR A 173 -31.99 -21.29 7.59
CA TYR A 173 -31.94 -20.80 6.21
C TYR A 173 -31.67 -19.29 6.10
N ASN A 174 -30.59 -18.84 6.74
CA ASN A 174 -30.06 -17.48 6.68
C ASN A 174 -28.56 -17.50 6.28
N LYS A 175 -27.88 -16.36 6.39
CA LYS A 175 -26.42 -16.21 6.20
C LYS A 175 -25.69 -15.91 7.53
N LEU A 176 -26.22 -16.41 8.66
CA LEU A 176 -25.61 -16.21 9.97
C LEU A 176 -24.29 -16.97 10.06
N SER A 177 -23.39 -16.43 10.87
CA SER A 177 -22.03 -16.94 11.02
C SER A 177 -21.56 -16.89 12.46
N GLY A 178 -20.45 -17.55 12.74
CA GLY A 178 -19.86 -17.57 14.07
C GLY A 178 -20.37 -18.70 14.95
N VAL A 179 -20.02 -18.63 16.23
CA VAL A 179 -20.39 -19.64 17.22
C VAL A 179 -21.82 -19.39 17.70
N ILE A 180 -22.62 -20.46 17.81
CA ILE A 180 -23.92 -20.40 18.48
C ILE A 180 -23.66 -20.16 19.98
N PRO A 181 -24.16 -19.06 20.58
CA PRO A 181 -23.99 -18.80 22.00
C PRO A 181 -24.59 -19.93 22.84
N GLU A 182 -23.89 -20.39 23.87
CA GLU A 182 -24.33 -21.49 24.74
C GLU A 182 -25.70 -21.22 25.38
N SER A 183 -25.98 -19.95 25.72
CA SER A 183 -27.25 -19.48 26.26
C SER A 183 -28.45 -19.71 25.32
N VAL A 184 -28.20 -19.71 24.01
CA VAL A 184 -29.19 -19.92 22.96
C VAL A 184 -29.19 -21.39 22.53
N GLY A 185 -28.01 -21.95 22.28
CA GLY A 185 -27.86 -23.29 21.72
C GLY A 185 -28.37 -24.40 22.64
N ARG A 186 -28.29 -24.23 23.96
CA ARG A 186 -28.86 -25.19 24.93
C ARG A 186 -30.38 -25.13 25.05
N LYS A 187 -30.99 -24.02 24.67
CA LYS A 187 -32.42 -23.76 24.87
C LYS A 187 -33.28 -24.26 23.71
N PHE A 188 -32.72 -24.30 22.50
CA PHE A 188 -33.49 -24.42 21.27
C PHE A 188 -33.09 -25.62 20.42
N ASN A 189 -34.02 -26.06 19.56
CA ASN A 189 -33.85 -27.25 18.73
C ASN A 189 -32.79 -27.01 17.63
N VAL A 190 -31.98 -28.03 17.32
CA VAL A 190 -30.97 -27.99 16.26
C VAL A 190 -31.54 -27.59 14.90
N SER A 191 -32.78 -27.97 14.60
CA SER A 191 -33.47 -27.66 13.34
C SER A 191 -33.57 -26.15 13.08
N TRP A 192 -33.59 -25.33 14.13
CA TRP A 192 -33.74 -23.89 14.03
C TRP A 192 -32.46 -23.13 13.67
N PHE A 193 -31.34 -23.85 13.54
CA PHE A 193 -30.05 -23.27 13.18
C PHE A 193 -29.54 -23.74 11.81
N VAL A 194 -30.18 -24.74 11.21
CA VAL A 194 -29.76 -25.36 9.94
C VAL A 194 -29.85 -24.37 8.78
N GLY A 195 -29.14 -24.64 7.68
CA GLY A 195 -29.15 -23.75 6.50
C GLY A 195 -28.27 -22.51 6.62
N ASN A 196 -27.66 -22.23 7.79
CA ASN A 196 -26.62 -21.21 7.96
C ASN A 196 -25.23 -21.82 7.74
N LYS A 197 -24.60 -21.54 6.59
CA LYS A 197 -23.34 -22.20 6.16
C LYS A 197 -22.17 -22.00 7.13
N ASP A 198 -22.04 -20.80 7.70
CA ASP A 198 -20.88 -20.39 8.49
C ASP A 198 -21.15 -20.38 10.00
N LEU A 199 -22.31 -20.90 10.42
CA LEU A 199 -22.71 -21.05 11.80
C LEU A 199 -22.21 -22.40 12.35
N TYR A 200 -21.63 -22.40 13.56
CA TYR A 200 -21.01 -23.58 14.15
C TYR A 200 -21.15 -23.62 15.68
N GLY A 201 -20.83 -24.76 16.30
CA GLY A 201 -21.00 -24.98 17.74
C GLY A 201 -22.37 -25.52 18.12
N TYR A 202 -22.54 -25.94 19.37
CA TYR A 202 -23.75 -26.60 19.86
C TYR A 202 -25.01 -25.74 19.66
N PRO A 203 -26.13 -26.28 19.15
CA PRO A 203 -26.43 -27.69 18.94
C PRO A 203 -25.98 -28.26 17.58
N LEU A 204 -25.35 -27.46 16.73
CA LEU A 204 -24.77 -27.97 15.48
C LEU A 204 -23.50 -28.79 15.78
N SER A 205 -23.37 -29.95 15.14
CA SER A 205 -22.16 -30.78 15.23
C SER A 205 -20.98 -30.20 14.43
N SER A 206 -21.19 -29.11 13.69
CA SER A 206 -20.16 -28.45 12.89
C SER A 206 -19.15 -27.77 13.81
N THR A 207 -17.90 -28.23 13.80
CA THR A 207 -16.74 -27.48 14.28
C THR A 207 -16.36 -26.42 13.25
N ARG A 208 -15.89 -25.25 13.68
CA ARG A 208 -15.43 -24.16 12.80
C ARG A 208 -14.57 -24.73 11.67
N LYS A 209 -15.09 -24.79 10.45
CA LYS A 209 -14.23 -24.94 9.26
C LYS A 209 -13.42 -23.66 9.22
N ILE A 210 -12.20 -23.69 9.74
CA ILE A 210 -11.24 -22.62 9.49
C ILE A 210 -11.07 -22.62 7.97
N GLY A 211 -11.80 -21.72 7.31
CA GLY A 211 -11.72 -21.47 5.88
C GLY A 211 -10.39 -20.80 5.56
N GLY A 212 -9.30 -21.50 5.87
CA GLY A 212 -7.97 -21.27 5.35
C GLY A 212 -7.70 -22.25 4.24
N SER A 213 -8.62 -22.43 3.28
CA SER A 213 -8.17 -22.89 1.97
C SER A 213 -7.51 -21.67 1.31
N LEU A 214 -6.26 -21.39 1.69
CA LEU A 214 -5.33 -20.81 0.73
C LEU A 214 -5.45 -21.72 -0.50
N SER A 215 -6.20 -21.28 -1.50
CA SER A 215 -6.37 -22.06 -2.72
C SER A 215 -4.98 -22.42 -3.19
N ILE A 216 -4.76 -23.66 -3.60
CA ILE A 216 -3.49 -24.07 -4.23
C ILE A 216 -3.12 -23.05 -5.32
N VAL A 217 -4.13 -22.50 -6.01
CA VAL A 217 -4.00 -21.40 -6.97
C VAL A 217 -3.38 -20.15 -6.34
N MET A 218 -3.80 -19.70 -5.16
CA MET A 218 -3.22 -18.53 -4.48
C MET A 218 -1.77 -18.76 -4.06
N ILE A 219 -1.45 -19.95 -3.53
CA ILE A 219 -0.07 -20.31 -3.15
C ILE A 219 0.82 -20.33 -4.40
N VAL A 220 0.33 -20.94 -5.48
CA VAL A 220 1.04 -20.99 -6.77
C VAL A 220 1.20 -19.59 -7.36
N CYS A 221 0.19 -18.73 -7.31
CA CYS A 221 0.28 -17.34 -7.79
C CYS A 221 1.32 -16.52 -7.01
N VAL A 222 1.36 -16.65 -5.68
CA VAL A 222 2.37 -15.96 -4.85
C VAL A 222 3.77 -16.51 -5.12
N GLY A 223 3.91 -17.82 -5.27
CA GLY A 223 5.18 -18.46 -5.63
C GLY A 223 5.72 -18.04 -7.00
N LEU A 224 4.86 -18.07 -8.03
CA LEU A 224 5.24 -17.64 -9.39
C LEU A 224 5.53 -16.14 -9.46
N GLY A 225 4.71 -15.30 -8.80
CA GLY A 225 4.91 -13.85 -8.77
C GLY A 225 6.21 -13.45 -8.08
N SER A 226 6.51 -14.06 -6.93
CA SER A 226 7.76 -13.80 -6.21
C SER A 226 9.00 -14.30 -6.99
N GLY A 227 8.91 -15.43 -7.69
CA GLY A 227 9.98 -15.92 -8.57
C GLY A 227 10.28 -14.96 -9.73
N LEU A 228 9.25 -14.48 -10.42
CA LEU A 228 9.40 -13.49 -11.50
C LEU A 228 10.02 -12.17 -11.00
N LEU A 229 9.56 -11.67 -9.86
CA LEU A 229 10.12 -10.46 -9.27
C LEU A 229 11.60 -10.63 -8.90
N SER A 230 11.96 -11.78 -8.32
CA SER A 230 13.35 -12.10 -7.99
C SER A 230 14.24 -12.16 -9.23
N LEU A 231 13.77 -12.77 -10.32
CA LEU A 231 14.48 -12.80 -11.59
C LEU A 231 14.68 -11.40 -12.18
N VAL A 232 13.65 -10.56 -12.19
CA VAL A 232 13.76 -9.18 -12.67
C VAL A 232 14.75 -8.38 -11.84
N LEU A 233 14.67 -8.46 -10.50
CA LEU A 233 15.63 -7.77 -9.62
C LEU A 233 17.05 -8.26 -9.84
N SER A 234 17.25 -9.58 -9.97
CA SER A 234 18.58 -10.15 -10.24
C SER A 234 19.15 -9.66 -11.58
N PHE A 235 18.33 -9.60 -12.63
CA PHE A 235 18.72 -9.08 -13.94
C PHE A 235 19.05 -7.58 -13.89
N SER A 236 18.26 -6.80 -13.15
CA SER A 236 18.55 -5.38 -12.92
C SER A 236 19.87 -5.17 -12.19
N VAL A 237 20.18 -5.97 -11.16
CA VAL A 237 21.48 -5.89 -10.45
C VAL A 237 22.63 -6.26 -11.39
N VAL A 238 22.49 -7.33 -12.19
CA VAL A 238 23.50 -7.71 -13.19
C VAL A 238 23.69 -6.60 -14.22
N CYS A 239 22.61 -6.00 -14.73
CA CYS A 239 22.69 -4.87 -15.66
C CYS A 239 23.43 -3.68 -15.04
N VAL A 240 23.10 -3.30 -13.80
CA VAL A 240 23.79 -2.21 -13.09
C VAL A 240 25.26 -2.55 -12.89
N TRP A 241 25.57 -3.79 -12.48
CA TRP A 241 26.94 -4.24 -12.31
C TRP A 241 27.74 -4.21 -13.62
N LEU A 242 27.15 -4.67 -14.73
CA LEU A 242 27.77 -4.60 -16.06
C LEU A 242 28.03 -3.15 -16.46
N ARG A 243 27.07 -2.24 -16.28
CA ARG A 243 27.26 -0.81 -16.55
C ARG A 243 28.37 -0.20 -15.71
N LEU A 244 28.42 -0.49 -14.41
CA LEU A 244 29.50 -0.04 -13.54
C LEU A 244 30.85 -0.64 -13.93
N SER A 245 30.86 -1.90 -14.41
CA SER A 245 32.07 -2.56 -14.88
C SER A 245 32.61 -1.93 -16.17
N ASP A 246 31.73 -1.53 -17.09
CA ASP A 246 32.10 -0.82 -18.32
C ASP A 246 32.67 0.56 -18.00
N VAL A 247 32.00 1.33 -17.14
CA VAL A 247 32.51 2.64 -16.66
C VAL A 247 33.87 2.48 -15.99
N LYS A 248 34.06 1.43 -15.19
CA LYS A 248 35.36 1.14 -14.55
C LYS A 248 36.43 0.78 -15.58
N ARG A 249 36.09 0.05 -16.66
CA ARG A 249 37.01 -0.26 -17.77
C ARG A 249 37.40 0.99 -18.55
N GLU A 250 36.46 1.88 -18.83
CA GLU A 250 36.73 3.16 -19.50
C GLU A 250 37.66 4.05 -18.65
N ASN A 251 37.41 4.15 -17.35
CA ASN A 251 38.28 4.88 -16.42
C ASN A 251 39.70 4.27 -16.33
N HIS A 252 39.81 2.94 -16.32
CA HIS A 252 41.13 2.27 -16.36
C HIS A 252 41.86 2.49 -17.69
N GLN A 253 41.14 2.54 -18.81
CA GLN A 253 41.76 2.88 -20.10
C GLN A 253 42.24 4.33 -20.11
N GLN A 254 41.42 5.30 -19.70
CA GLN A 254 41.84 6.72 -19.59
C GLN A 254 43.02 6.91 -18.62
N GLY A 255 43.01 6.25 -17.46
CA GLY A 255 44.14 6.25 -16.52
C GLY A 255 45.41 5.65 -17.13
N SER A 256 45.31 4.51 -17.82
CA SER A 256 46.45 3.86 -18.47
C SER A 256 47.05 4.68 -19.63
N TYR A 257 46.22 5.46 -20.36
CA TYR A 257 46.71 6.39 -21.38
C TYR A 257 47.37 7.62 -20.74
N ALA A 258 46.76 8.20 -19.69
CA ALA A 258 47.33 9.34 -18.97
C ALA A 258 48.67 8.99 -18.29
N ASP A 259 48.78 7.80 -17.69
CA ASP A 259 50.00 7.32 -17.06
C ASP A 259 51.10 7.04 -18.09
N ARG A 260 50.75 6.48 -19.25
CA ARG A 260 51.70 6.30 -20.37
C ARG A 260 52.23 7.64 -20.90
N CYS A 261 51.39 8.67 -20.95
CA CYS A 261 51.83 10.02 -21.31
C CYS A 261 52.75 10.64 -20.24
N ARG A 262 52.41 10.50 -18.95
CA ARG A 262 53.27 10.98 -17.83
C ARG A 262 54.63 10.28 -17.81
N PHE A 263 54.68 8.96 -17.99
CA PHE A 263 55.94 8.22 -18.02
C PHE A 263 56.84 8.63 -19.20
N ARG A 264 56.25 8.91 -20.37
CA ARG A 264 56.99 9.43 -21.52
C ARG A 264 57.53 10.84 -21.27
N GLN A 265 56.74 11.74 -20.67
CA GLN A 265 57.21 13.08 -20.30
C GLN A 265 58.35 13.03 -19.28
N MET A 266 58.26 12.18 -18.25
CA MET A 266 59.34 12.03 -17.28
C MET A 266 60.64 11.52 -17.91
N ARG A 267 60.57 10.53 -18.81
CA ARG A 267 61.76 10.04 -19.53
C ARG A 267 62.43 11.13 -20.36
N ILE A 268 61.65 11.87 -21.14
CA ILE A 268 62.17 12.99 -21.95
C ILE A 268 62.84 14.03 -21.05
N GLN A 269 62.26 14.34 -19.89
CA GLN A 269 62.85 15.28 -18.94
C GLN A 269 64.19 14.78 -18.38
N THR A 270 64.27 13.51 -17.98
CA THR A 270 65.55 12.91 -17.54
C THR A 270 66.60 12.84 -18.65
N ASP A 271 66.20 12.56 -19.89
CA ASP A 271 67.13 12.53 -21.03
C ASP A 271 67.68 13.93 -21.33
N VAL A 272 66.81 14.96 -21.29
CA VAL A 272 67.21 16.37 -21.42
C VAL A 272 68.16 16.79 -20.30
N ASP A 273 67.89 16.40 -19.05
CA ASP A 273 68.75 16.72 -17.91
C ASP A 273 70.08 15.96 -17.95
N SER A 274 70.08 14.71 -18.43
CA SER A 274 71.30 13.92 -18.66
C SER A 274 72.17 14.52 -19.76
N VAL A 275 71.57 14.96 -20.88
CA VAL A 275 72.30 15.66 -21.96
C VAL A 275 72.87 16.97 -21.45
N ARG A 276 72.09 17.76 -20.69
CA ARG A 276 72.57 19.01 -20.07
C ARG A 276 73.74 18.78 -19.11
N CYS A 277 73.71 17.69 -18.34
CA CYS A 277 74.79 17.31 -17.44
C CYS A 277 76.05 16.89 -18.20
N GLY A 278 75.91 16.06 -19.24
CA GLY A 278 77.02 15.67 -20.11
C GLY A 278 77.66 16.86 -20.82
N LEU A 279 76.86 17.82 -21.30
CA LEU A 279 77.36 19.05 -21.93
C LEU A 279 78.18 19.89 -20.93
N LYS A 280 77.74 19.99 -19.68
CA LYS A 280 78.52 20.65 -18.61
C LYS A 280 79.83 19.93 -18.31
N GLN A 281 79.85 18.60 -18.31
CA GLN A 281 81.09 17.83 -18.12
C GLN A 281 82.08 18.05 -19.26
N ILE A 282 81.63 17.97 -20.51
CA ILE A 282 82.47 18.22 -21.69
C ILE A 282 83.05 19.63 -21.65
N GLN A 283 82.24 20.64 -21.30
CA GLN A 283 82.69 22.02 -21.19
C GLN A 283 83.77 22.20 -20.11
N MET A 284 83.66 21.45 -19.00
CA MET A 284 84.68 21.44 -17.95
C MET A 284 85.97 20.75 -18.39
N GLN A 285 85.86 19.66 -19.15
CA GLN A 285 87.00 18.91 -19.69
C GLN A 285 87.80 19.77 -20.66
N ILE A 286 87.10 20.44 -21.60
CA ILE A 286 87.71 21.35 -22.57
C ILE A 286 88.46 22.47 -21.86
N GLN A 287 87.88 23.04 -20.80
CA GLN A 287 88.55 24.10 -20.01
C GLN A 287 89.83 23.57 -19.34
N THR A 288 89.76 22.36 -18.78
CA THR A 288 90.90 21.72 -18.10
C THR A 288 92.03 21.39 -19.09
N ASP A 289 91.68 20.88 -20.27
CA ASP A 289 92.66 20.57 -21.32
C ASP A 289 93.27 21.84 -21.92
N ALA A 290 92.48 22.90 -22.09
CA ALA A 290 92.99 24.21 -22.48
C ALA A 290 94.01 24.77 -21.47
N ASP A 291 93.76 24.61 -20.16
CA ASP A 291 94.70 25.00 -19.12
C ASP A 291 95.96 24.11 -19.12
N ARG A 292 95.82 22.81 -19.42
CA ARG A 292 96.94 21.87 -19.56
C ARG A 292 97.83 22.18 -20.77
N CYS A 293 97.23 22.53 -21.91
CA CYS A 293 97.95 22.99 -23.09
C CYS A 293 98.70 24.30 -22.83
N LYS A 294 98.11 25.24 -22.08
CA LYS A 294 98.83 26.45 -21.64
C LYS A 294 100.04 26.10 -20.78
N ALA A 295 99.91 25.16 -19.84
CA ALA A 295 101.01 24.73 -18.98
C ALA A 295 102.12 24.01 -19.78
N GLN A 296 101.77 23.14 -20.74
CA GLN A 296 102.74 22.50 -21.62
C GLN A 296 103.46 23.50 -22.52
N ASN A 297 102.76 24.50 -23.07
CA ASN A 297 103.41 25.57 -23.83
C ASN A 297 104.40 26.38 -22.97
N HIS A 298 104.08 26.63 -21.70
CA HIS A 298 105.02 27.25 -20.77
C HIS A 298 106.27 26.38 -20.55
N THR A 299 106.08 25.06 -20.41
CA THR A 299 107.17 24.10 -20.20
C THR A 299 108.04 23.95 -21.46
N ILE A 300 107.44 23.97 -22.65
CA ILE A 300 108.17 23.92 -23.93
C ILE A 300 108.96 25.22 -24.15
N MET A 301 108.43 26.38 -23.74
CA MET A 301 109.20 27.62 -23.75
C MET A 301 110.41 27.56 -22.81
N GLU A 302 110.25 27.02 -21.60
CA GLU A 302 111.38 26.79 -20.66
C GLU A 302 112.42 25.79 -21.20
N MET A 303 111.98 24.71 -21.86
CA MET A 303 112.89 23.76 -22.50
C MET A 303 113.63 24.37 -23.71
N ASN A 304 112.98 25.25 -24.47
CA ASN A 304 113.59 25.93 -25.62
C ASN A 304 114.64 26.98 -25.17
N GLU A 305 114.45 27.63 -24.02
CA GLU A 305 115.50 28.45 -23.40
C GLU A 305 116.68 27.59 -22.89
N SER A 306 116.42 26.39 -22.34
CA SER A 306 117.49 25.49 -21.90
C SER A 306 118.32 24.90 -23.06
N MET A 307 117.72 24.68 -24.23
CA MET A 307 118.38 24.07 -25.39
C MET A 307 119.26 25.03 -26.21
N GLN A 308 119.22 26.34 -25.95
CA GLN A 308 120.12 27.31 -26.60
C GLN A 308 121.53 27.35 -25.99
N THR A 309 121.81 26.55 -24.97
CA THR A 309 123.12 26.57 -24.26
C THR A 309 124.04 25.38 -24.51
N THR A 310 123.70 24.43 -25.40
CA THR A 310 124.62 23.32 -25.72
C THR A 310 124.66 22.95 -27.21
N SER A 311 125.81 23.26 -27.81
CA SER A 311 126.29 22.91 -29.14
C SER A 311 126.41 21.39 -29.35
N ASP A 312 125.85 20.82 -30.43
CA ASP A 312 126.66 20.41 -31.59
C ASP A 312 125.82 19.94 -32.81
N ASN A 313 126.40 20.15 -33.99
CA ASN A 313 125.79 20.04 -35.31
C ASN A 313 125.57 18.59 -35.79
N ARG A 314 124.64 18.44 -36.77
CA ARG A 314 124.42 17.29 -37.68
C ARG A 314 123.41 16.17 -37.34
N GLN A 315 122.55 16.33 -36.33
CA GLN A 315 121.29 15.54 -36.21
C GLN A 315 119.99 16.36 -36.28
N SER A 316 120.08 17.68 -36.48
CA SER A 316 118.94 18.61 -36.43
C SER A 316 118.04 18.66 -37.69
N SER A 317 118.50 18.21 -38.86
CA SER A 317 117.70 18.34 -40.11
C SER A 317 116.65 17.24 -40.31
N LYS A 318 116.92 16.00 -39.85
CA LYS A 318 115.94 14.90 -39.91
C LYS A 318 114.86 15.01 -38.83
N PHE A 319 115.19 15.62 -37.69
CA PHE A 319 114.24 15.85 -36.60
C PHE A 319 113.26 17.00 -36.90
N ARG A 320 113.72 18.07 -37.56
CA ARG A 320 112.84 19.18 -38.00
C ARG A 320 111.80 18.74 -39.05
N GLN A 321 112.15 17.80 -39.94
CA GLN A 321 111.19 17.25 -40.91
C GLN A 321 110.15 16.33 -40.27
N GLN A 322 110.52 15.61 -39.21
CA GLN A 322 109.58 14.79 -38.44
C GLN A 322 108.56 15.67 -37.70
N ILE A 323 109.02 16.73 -37.02
CA ILE A 323 108.15 17.67 -36.30
C ILE A 323 107.19 18.40 -37.25
N GLN A 324 107.65 18.84 -38.44
CA GLN A 324 106.77 19.51 -39.40
C GLN A 324 105.67 18.56 -39.94
N THR A 325 105.99 17.28 -40.11
CA THR A 325 105.03 16.25 -40.57
C THR A 325 104.00 15.92 -39.49
N ASP A 326 104.42 15.92 -38.22
CA ASP A 326 103.54 15.66 -37.10
C ASP A 326 102.62 16.87 -36.83
N ILE A 327 103.10 18.12 -36.97
CA ILE A 327 102.28 19.34 -36.83
C ILE A 327 101.17 19.39 -37.89
N SER A 328 101.49 19.11 -39.16
CA SER A 328 100.47 19.09 -40.24
C SER A 328 99.45 17.96 -40.10
N ARG A 329 99.77 16.87 -39.40
CA ARG A 329 98.78 15.81 -39.09
C ARG A 329 97.81 16.25 -37.99
N THR A 330 98.29 16.96 -36.97
CA THR A 330 97.43 17.52 -35.90
C THR A 330 96.43 18.56 -36.43
N GLU A 331 96.81 19.42 -37.37
CA GLU A 331 95.88 20.42 -37.96
C GLU A 331 94.79 19.76 -38.83
N VAL A 332 95.12 18.67 -39.55
CA VAL A 332 94.14 17.92 -40.37
C VAL A 332 93.16 17.10 -39.50
N ASP A 333 93.59 16.65 -38.32
CA ASP A 333 92.72 15.94 -37.39
C ASP A 333 91.77 16.90 -36.63
N GLU A 334 92.16 18.16 -36.39
CA GLU A 334 91.30 19.18 -35.76
C GLU A 334 90.10 19.57 -36.63
N GLU A 335 90.29 19.72 -37.95
CA GLU A 335 89.23 20.08 -38.90
C GLU A 335 88.22 18.93 -39.13
N LYS A 336 88.69 17.67 -39.03
CA LYS A 336 87.86 16.46 -39.13
C LYS A 336 87.01 16.21 -37.89
N ILE A 337 87.50 16.59 -36.70
CA ILE A 337 86.77 16.42 -35.43
C ILE A 337 85.65 17.47 -35.31
N GLN A 338 85.88 18.72 -35.73
CA GLN A 338 84.84 19.76 -35.68
C GLN A 338 83.66 19.51 -36.64
N THR A 339 83.91 18.95 -37.82
CA THR A 339 82.85 18.73 -38.83
C THR A 339 82.01 17.48 -38.55
N THR A 340 82.59 16.41 -37.97
CA THR A 340 81.89 15.14 -37.77
C THR A 340 80.98 15.12 -36.53
N ASP A 341 81.30 15.90 -35.49
CA ASP A 341 80.51 15.95 -34.25
C ASP A 341 79.34 16.94 -34.32
N LEU A 342 79.46 18.04 -35.08
CA LEU A 342 78.38 19.02 -35.25
C LEU A 342 77.19 18.45 -36.04
N ASP A 343 77.45 17.65 -37.09
CA ASP A 343 76.42 16.97 -37.86
C ASP A 343 75.72 15.85 -37.06
N ARG A 344 76.47 15.11 -36.23
CA ARG A 344 75.88 14.08 -35.34
C ARG A 344 75.01 14.67 -34.24
N GLN A 345 75.32 15.85 -33.72
CA GLN A 345 74.48 16.52 -32.73
C GLN A 345 73.24 17.16 -33.34
N GLN A 346 73.32 17.75 -34.55
CA GLN A 346 72.14 18.31 -35.23
C GLN A 346 71.12 17.25 -35.66
N GLN A 347 71.56 16.03 -35.97
CA GLN A 347 70.66 14.93 -36.37
C GLN A 347 69.95 14.26 -35.19
N ARG A 348 70.51 14.31 -33.97
CA ARG A 348 69.87 13.80 -32.73
C ARG A 348 68.81 14.75 -32.14
N VAL A 349 68.80 16.02 -32.52
CA VAL A 349 67.82 17.02 -32.03
C VAL A 349 66.58 17.13 -32.93
N ARG A 350 66.64 16.60 -34.17
CA ARG A 350 65.51 16.60 -35.13
C ARG A 350 64.59 15.38 -35.09
N THR A 351 65.00 14.28 -34.46
CA THR A 351 64.20 13.07 -34.16
C THR A 351 63.86 13.05 -32.69
#